data_AF-A0A7J8N4J0-F1
#
_entry.id   AF-A0A7J8N4J0-F1
#
_cell.length_a   1.000
_cell.length_b   1.000
_cell.length_c   1.000
_cell.angle_alpha   90.00
_cell.angle_beta   90.00
_cell.angle_gamma   90.00
#
_symmetry.space_group_name_H-M   'P 1'
#
loop_
_entity.id
_entity.type
_entity.pdbx_description
1 polymer ?
#
loop_
_entity_poly.entity_id
_entity_poly.type
_entity_poly.pdbx_seq_one_letter_code
_entity_poly.pdbx_strand_id
1 'polypeptide(L)'
;MGFPKLLIEDKPGKLEKLQINVQKELNCMNRKLNIAITKIENPYGHPNILAEFIAGQLKNRVSFQKTMKKAIELTEQADTKGIQIQIAGRTDRKEITRVK
;
A
#
# COMPACT_ATOMS: atom_id res chain seq x y z
N MET A 1 3.30 -0.36 0.05
CA MET A 1 3.82 0.28 -1.16
C MET A 1 3.64 -0.67 -2.33
N GLY A 2 2.67 -0.42 -3.20
CA GLY A 2 2.36 -1.33 -4.31
C GLY A 2 2.90 -0.95 -5.68
N PHE A 3 3.56 0.18 -5.78
CA PHE A 3 4.17 0.65 -7.01
C PHE A 3 5.67 0.73 -6.79
N PRO A 4 6.43 -0.34 -7.11
CA PRO A 4 7.89 -0.31 -7.06
C PRO A 4 8.47 0.85 -7.88
N LYS A 5 7.76 1.28 -8.93
CA LYS A 5 8.13 2.44 -9.75
C LYS A 5 8.30 3.72 -8.92
N LEU A 6 7.44 3.99 -7.93
CA LEU A 6 7.59 5.15 -7.02
C LEU A 6 8.79 5.03 -6.05
N LEU A 7 9.31 3.82 -5.84
CA LEU A 7 10.52 3.62 -5.05
C LEU A 7 11.80 3.65 -5.90
N ILE A 8 11.70 3.27 -7.18
CA ILE A 8 12.83 3.13 -8.10
C ILE A 8 13.05 4.42 -8.94
N GLU A 9 11.99 5.15 -9.31
CA GLU A 9 12.10 6.44 -10.04
C GLU A 9 12.65 7.56 -9.14
N ASP A 10 12.39 7.52 -7.82
CA ASP A 10 12.91 8.48 -6.85
C ASP A 10 14.32 8.07 -6.33
N LYS A 11 15.28 8.06 -7.25
CA LYS A 11 16.74 8.11 -7.04
C LYS A 11 17.44 6.86 -6.43
N PRO A 12 18.66 6.51 -6.92
CA PRO A 12 19.48 5.43 -6.36
C PRO A 12 19.82 5.60 -4.86
N GLY A 13 19.87 6.85 -4.36
CA GLY A 13 20.21 7.12 -2.96
C GLY A 13 19.18 6.68 -1.91
N LYS A 14 17.95 6.31 -2.30
CA LYS A 14 16.93 5.84 -1.33
C LYS A 14 17.21 4.40 -0.89
N LEU A 15 17.76 3.58 -1.79
CA LEU A 15 18.15 2.20 -1.50
C LEU A 15 19.38 2.16 -0.58
N GLU A 16 20.37 3.00 -0.86
CA GLU A 16 21.58 3.14 -0.03
C GLU A 16 21.22 3.61 1.39
N LYS A 17 20.34 4.61 1.51
CA LYS A 17 19.82 5.05 2.81
C LYS A 17 19.09 3.93 3.56
N LEU A 18 18.33 3.11 2.86
CA LEU A 18 17.63 1.98 3.48
C LEU A 18 18.63 0.93 4.00
N GLN A 19 19.67 0.60 3.22
CA GLN A 19 20.74 -0.29 3.65
C GLN A 19 21.44 0.25 4.91
N ILE A 20 21.79 1.54 4.92
CA ILE A 20 22.44 2.18 6.08
C ILE A 20 21.53 2.14 7.32
N ASN A 21 20.24 2.45 7.18
CA ASN A 21 19.29 2.42 8.30
C ASN A 21 19.11 1.01 8.87
N VAL A 22 18.92 0.02 7.99
CA VAL A 22 18.76 -1.37 8.41
C VAL A 22 20.04 -1.91 9.06
N GLN A 23 21.21 -1.53 8.55
CA GLN A 23 22.50 -1.91 9.12
C GLN A 23 22.72 -1.29 10.51
N LYS A 24 22.29 -0.04 10.72
CA LYS A 24 22.32 0.64 12.03
C LYS A 24 21.43 -0.05 13.06
N GLU A 25 20.17 -0.34 12.70
CA GLU A 25 19.21 -0.98 13.60
C GLU A 25 19.63 -2.41 13.99
N LEU A 26 20.23 -3.16 13.06
CA LEU A 26 20.60 -4.56 13.30
C LEU A 26 21.98 -4.73 13.96
N ASN A 27 22.71 -3.66 14.29
CA ASN A 27 24.06 -3.68 14.90
C ASN A 27 25.02 -4.69 14.24
N CYS A 28 24.87 -4.92 12.94
CA CYS A 28 25.61 -5.93 12.21
C CYS A 28 26.88 -5.31 11.64
N MET A 29 27.93 -5.20 12.46
CA MET A 29 29.25 -4.69 12.06
C MET A 29 29.91 -5.54 10.96
N ASN A 30 29.59 -6.84 10.86
CA ASN A 30 30.29 -7.80 9.98
C ASN A 30 29.41 -8.56 8.98
N ARG A 31 28.13 -8.21 8.79
CA ARG A 31 27.25 -8.91 7.82
C ARG A 31 26.86 -7.99 6.68
N LYS A 32 27.17 -8.41 5.44
CA LYS A 32 26.70 -7.73 4.23
C LYS A 32 25.21 -8.04 4.03
N LEU A 33 24.40 -6.98 3.91
CA LEU A 33 22.95 -7.08 3.76
C LEU A 33 22.58 -6.79 2.31
N ASN A 34 22.09 -7.81 1.60
CA ASN A 34 21.63 -7.67 0.23
C ASN A 34 20.11 -7.44 0.21
N ILE A 35 19.69 -6.27 -0.24
CA ILE A 35 18.26 -5.93 -0.43
C ILE A 35 17.93 -6.12 -1.91
N ALA A 36 17.01 -7.02 -2.22
CA ALA A 36 16.47 -7.20 -3.56
C ALA A 36 15.05 -6.64 -3.63
N ILE A 37 14.72 -5.95 -4.72
CA ILE A 37 13.36 -5.46 -5.00
C ILE A 37 12.73 -6.38 -6.03
N THR A 38 11.67 -7.07 -5.64
CA THR A 38 10.86 -7.88 -6.55
C THR A 38 9.64 -7.09 -7.01
N LYS A 39 9.37 -7.10 -8.30
CA LYS A 39 8.17 -6.48 -8.86
C LYS A 39 6.99 -7.44 -8.72
N ILE A 40 5.84 -6.90 -8.32
CA ILE A 40 4.56 -7.60 -8.32
C ILE A 40 3.90 -7.34 -9.68
N GLU A 41 3.46 -8.40 -10.37
CA GLU A 41 2.82 -8.31 -11.69
C GLU A 41 1.47 -7.59 -11.61
N ASN A 42 0.59 -8.06 -10.71
CA ASN A 42 -0.74 -7.48 -10.47
C ASN A 42 -0.79 -6.78 -9.10
N PRO A 43 -0.50 -5.46 -9.02
CA PRO A 43 -0.43 -4.75 -7.75
C PRO A 43 -1.78 -4.70 -7.01
N TYR A 44 -2.89 -4.58 -7.74
CA TYR A 44 -4.23 -4.52 -7.15
C TYR A 44 -4.77 -5.87 -6.67
N GLY A 45 -4.13 -6.98 -7.04
CA GLY A 45 -4.43 -8.29 -6.47
C GLY A 45 -3.88 -8.46 -5.05
N HIS A 46 -2.96 -7.59 -4.61
CA HIS A 46 -2.37 -7.69 -3.28
C HIS A 46 -3.13 -6.80 -2.28
N PRO A 47 -3.63 -7.35 -1.15
CA PRO A 47 -4.49 -6.62 -0.22
C PRO A 47 -3.81 -5.39 0.40
N ASN A 48 -2.52 -5.47 0.74
CA ASN A 48 -1.78 -4.32 1.29
C ASN A 48 -1.74 -3.12 0.35
N ILE A 49 -1.62 -3.36 -0.96
CA ILE A 49 -1.54 -2.31 -1.97
C ILE A 49 -2.90 -1.65 -2.15
N LEU A 50 -3.94 -2.48 -2.20
CA LEU A 50 -5.31 -2.01 -2.30
C LEU A 50 -5.73 -1.21 -1.05
N ALA A 51 -5.32 -1.62 0.15
CA ALA A 51 -5.56 -0.90 1.39
C ALA A 51 -4.92 0.50 1.38
N GLU A 52 -3.67 0.61 0.91
CA GLU A 52 -3.00 1.91 0.74
C GLU A 52 -3.72 2.80 -0.27
N PHE A 53 -4.20 2.22 -1.38
CA PHE A 53 -4.99 2.95 -2.36
C PHE A 53 -6.28 3.51 -1.74
N ILE A 54 -7.03 2.67 -1.01
CA ILE A 54 -8.25 3.07 -0.29
C ILE A 54 -7.93 4.20 0.71
N ALA A 55 -6.86 4.06 1.50
CA ALA A 55 -6.42 5.07 2.45
C ALA A 55 -6.08 6.40 1.77
N GLY A 56 -5.41 6.36 0.60
CA GLY A 56 -5.11 7.55 -0.20
C GLY A 56 -6.37 8.27 -0.69
N GLN A 57 -7.35 7.52 -1.19
CA GLN A 57 -8.63 8.09 -1.63
C GLN A 57 -9.40 8.72 -0.47
N LEU A 58 -9.42 8.07 0.70
CA LEU A 58 -10.05 8.61 1.90
C LEU A 58 -9.33 9.87 2.42
N LYS A 59 -7.99 9.90 2.35
CA LYS A 59 -7.18 11.09 2.68
C LYS A 59 -7.51 12.27 1.76
N ASN A 60 -7.77 12.00 0.48
CA ASN A 60 -8.23 12.97 -0.51
C ASN A 60 -9.72 13.32 -0.37
N ARG A 61 -10.40 12.85 0.69
CA ARG A 61 -11.83 13.08 0.97
C ARG A 61 -12.78 12.60 -0.11
N VAL A 62 -12.39 11.58 -0.87
CA VAL A 62 -13.31 10.89 -1.78
C VAL A 62 -14.33 10.11 -0.95
N SER A 63 -15.59 10.09 -1.40
CA SER A 63 -16.66 9.35 -0.73
C SER A 63 -16.32 7.86 -0.63
N PHE A 64 -16.53 7.28 0.55
CA PHE A 64 -16.26 5.86 0.84
C PHE A 64 -16.92 4.90 -0.18
N GLN A 65 -18.13 5.21 -0.64
CA GLN A 65 -18.83 4.38 -1.63
C GLN A 65 -18.10 4.38 -2.98
N LYS A 66 -17.60 5.54 -3.40
CA LYS A 66 -16.83 5.67 -4.65
C LYS A 66 -15.50 4.95 -4.52
N THR A 67 -14.83 5.09 -3.38
CA THR A 67 -13.58 4.39 -3.09
C THR A 67 -13.77 2.87 -3.08
N MET A 68 -14.83 2.36 -2.43
CA MET A 68 -15.15 0.92 -2.40
C MET A 68 -15.45 0.37 -3.80
N LYS A 69 -16.33 1.04 -4.57
CA LYS A 69 -16.64 0.63 -5.95
C LYS A 69 -15.38 0.57 -6.81
N LYS A 70 -14.54 1.60 -6.72
CA LYS A 70 -13.29 1.66 -7.47
C LYS A 70 -12.28 0.60 -7.03
N ALA A 71 -12.22 0.29 -5.74
CA ALA A 71 -11.37 -0.78 -5.23
C ALA A 71 -11.81 -2.15 -5.76
N ILE A 72 -13.13 -2.43 -5.78
CA ILE A 72 -13.66 -3.67 -6.35
C ILE A 72 -13.33 -3.77 -7.84
N GLU A 73 -13.60 -2.72 -8.62
CA GLU A 73 -13.30 -2.66 -10.06
C GLU A 73 -11.81 -2.93 -10.36
N LEU A 74 -10.90 -2.32 -9.59
CA LEU A 74 -9.46 -2.54 -9.74
C LEU A 74 -9.02 -3.96 -9.35
N THR A 75 -9.74 -4.61 -8.44
CA THR A 75 -9.42 -5.97 -7.98
C THR A 75 -9.98 -7.03 -8.93
N GLU A 76 -11.14 -6.76 -9.54
CA GLU A 76 -11.70 -7.58 -10.62
C GLU A 76 -10.79 -7.61 -11.84
N GLN A 77 -10.21 -6.45 -12.21
CA GLN A 77 -9.19 -6.36 -13.28
C GLN A 77 -7.90 -7.12 -12.98
N ALA A 78 -7.67 -7.51 -11.72
CA ALA A 78 -6.50 -8.25 -11.28
C ALA A 78 -6.73 -9.77 -11.18
N ASP A 79 -7.82 -10.29 -11.78
CA ASP A 79 -8.19 -11.71 -11.82
C ASP A 79 -8.35 -12.37 -10.43
N THR A 80 -8.94 -11.64 -9.48
CA THR A 80 -9.21 -12.18 -8.14
C THR A 80 -10.53 -12.95 -8.09
N LYS A 81 -10.54 -14.08 -7.37
CA LYS A 81 -11.74 -14.94 -7.19
C LYS A 81 -12.83 -14.28 -6.35
N GLY A 82 -12.47 -13.29 -5.54
CA GLY A 82 -13.39 -12.58 -4.65
C GLY A 82 -12.63 -11.68 -3.70
N ILE A 83 -13.31 -10.66 -3.21
CA ILE A 83 -12.74 -9.68 -2.28
C ILE A 83 -13.77 -9.26 -1.23
N GLN A 84 -13.31 -9.12 0.01
CA GLN A 84 -14.08 -8.52 1.09
C GLN A 84 -13.33 -7.30 1.62
N ILE A 85 -14.01 -6.15 1.63
CA ILE A 85 -13.47 -4.88 2.15
C ILE A 85 -14.32 -4.50 3.36
N GLN A 86 -13.67 -4.22 4.49
CA GLN A 86 -14.34 -3.69 5.68
C GLN A 86 -13.66 -2.38 6.09
N ILE A 87 -14.47 -1.33 6.30
CA ILE A 87 -14.04 -0.01 6.76
C ILE A 87 -14.87 0.33 7.98
N ALA A 88 -14.19 0.48 9.12
CA ALA A 88 -14.80 0.92 10.36
C ALA A 88 -14.30 2.32 10.73
N GLY A 89 -15.21 3.19 11.18
CA GLY A 89 -14.83 4.49 11.73
C GLY A 89 -15.84 5.60 11.52
N ARG A 90 -15.41 6.82 11.80
CA ARG A 90 -16.17 8.05 11.53
C ARG A 90 -16.05 8.41 10.07
N THR A 91 -16.98 7.93 9.27
CA THR A 91 -17.01 8.20 7.83
C THR A 91 -17.86 9.43 7.53
N ASP A 92 -17.49 10.19 6.51
CA ASP A 92 -18.33 11.26 5.94
C ASP A 92 -18.71 12.39 6.93
N ARG A 93 -17.81 12.68 7.88
CA ARG A 93 -17.99 13.71 8.92
C ARG A 93 -19.25 13.51 9.78
N LYS A 94 -19.83 12.31 9.78
CA LYS A 94 -20.94 11.94 10.66
C LYS A 94 -20.41 11.66 12.05
N GLU A 95 -21.19 12.04 13.06
CA GLU A 95 -20.84 11.84 14.47
C GLU A 95 -20.82 10.36 14.87
N ILE A 96 -21.55 9.52 14.14
CA ILE A 96 -21.72 8.11 14.44
C ILE A 96 -20.72 7.27 13.65
N THR A 97 -19.96 6.43 14.36
CA THR A 97 -19.10 5.40 13.78
C THR A 97 -19.95 4.37 13.05
N ARG A 98 -19.60 4.06 11.80
CA ARG A 98 -20.24 2.99 11.03
C ARG A 98 -19.20 1.98 10.60
N VAL A 99 -19.58 0.71 10.63
CA VAL A 99 -18.84 -0.38 10.01
C VAL A 99 -19.54 -0.67 8.69
N LYS A 100 -18.78 -0.67 7.60
CA LYS A 100 -19.28 -0.97 6.26
C LYS A 100 -18.32 -1.85 5.49
#